data_AF-A0A966B4A8-F1
#
_entry.id   AF-A0A966B4A8-F1
#
_cell.length_a   1.000
_cell.length_b   1.000
_cell.length_c   1.000
_cell.angle_alpha   90.00
_cell.angle_beta   90.00
_cell.angle_gamma   90.00
#
_symmetry.space_group_name_H-M   'P 1'
#
loop_
_entity.id
_entity.type
_entity.pdbx_description
1 polymer ?
#
loop_
_entity_poly.entity_id
_entity_poly.type
_entity_poly.pdbx_seq_one_letter_code
_entity_poly.pdbx_strand_id
1 'polypeptide(L)' 'VIGESTRDGGEPNSDPVTMNNLLGTVMHTLLDVGEVRLMENIPGKVKSLIADSVPIKNLS' A
#
# COMPACT_ATOMS: atom_id res chain seq x y z
N VAL A 1 -0.17 6.55 13.55
CA VAL A 1 0.77 5.44 13.29
C VAL A 1 0.88 4.67 14.59
N ILE A 2 0.38 3.43 14.66
CA ILE A 2 0.62 2.57 15.84
C ILE A 2 1.96 1.88 15.54
N GLY A 3 3.05 2.51 15.93
CA GLY A 3 4.38 1.91 15.89
C GLY A 3 4.61 1.16 17.19
N GLU A 4 5.10 -0.07 17.12
CA GLU A 4 5.56 -0.80 18.29
C GLU A 4 6.75 -0.01 18.89
N SER A 5 6.56 0.56 20.08
CA SER A 5 7.61 1.31 20.77
C SER A 5 8.74 0.36 21.18
N THR A 6 9.98 0.80 21.02
CA THR A 6 11.10 0.13 21.69
C THR A 6 10.88 0.14 23.22
N ARG A 7 11.49 -0.79 23.95
CA ARG A 7 11.27 -1.02 25.40
C ARG A 7 11.52 0.24 26.28
N ASP A 8 12.20 1.21 25.71
CA ASP A 8 12.66 2.50 26.25
C ASP A 8 11.87 3.71 25.71
N GLY A 9 10.83 3.51 24.89
CA GLY A 9 9.94 4.57 24.40
C GLY A 9 10.59 5.49 23.34
N GLY A 10 11.63 5.02 22.65
CA GLY A 10 12.33 5.74 21.59
C GLY A 10 11.58 5.77 20.25
N GLU A 11 12.26 6.19 19.18
CA GLU A 11 11.70 6.24 17.82
C GLU A 11 11.04 4.91 17.44
N PRO A 12 9.88 4.94 16.74
CA PRO A 12 9.17 3.73 16.37
C PRO A 12 10.12 2.77 15.64
N ASN A 13 10.22 1.53 16.12
CA ASN A 13 11.15 0.51 15.60
C ASN A 13 10.70 -0.04 14.22
N SER A 14 9.77 0.64 13.54
CA SER A 14 9.06 0.13 12.38
C SER A 14 8.92 1.22 11.30
N ASP A 15 9.02 0.81 10.04
CA ASP A 15 8.63 1.65 8.91
C ASP A 15 7.19 2.17 9.11
N PRO A 16 6.93 3.48 8.97
CA PRO A 16 5.60 4.03 9.17
C PRO A 16 4.61 3.48 8.14
N VAL A 17 3.58 2.80 8.62
CA VAL A 17 2.46 2.32 7.79
C VAL A 17 1.38 3.40 7.72
N THR A 18 0.99 3.74 6.49
CA THR A 18 -0.04 4.74 6.17
C THR A 18 -1.29 4.08 5.57
N MET A 19 -2.38 4.84 5.44
CA MET A 19 -3.60 4.37 4.79
C MET A 19 -3.36 4.01 3.31
N ASN A 20 -2.44 4.71 2.64
CA ASN A 20 -2.06 4.38 1.26
C ASN A 20 -1.39 3.00 1.20
N ASN A 21 -0.65 2.59 2.24
CA ASN A 21 -0.08 1.26 2.29
C ASN A 21 -1.14 0.18 2.45
N LEU A 22 -2.14 0.41 3.30
CA LEU A 22 -3.26 -0.51 3.44
C LEU A 22 -4.05 -0.65 2.14
N LEU A 23 -4.37 0.48 1.50
CA LEU A 23 -5.03 0.48 0.19
C LEU A 23 -4.22 -0.33 -0.84
N GLY A 24 -2.91 -0.08 -0.93
CA GLY A 24 -2.06 -0.80 -1.87
C GLY A 24 -1.95 -2.29 -1.58
N THR A 25 -1.93 -2.67 -0.30
CA THR A 25 -1.95 -4.09 0.11
C THR A 25 -3.22 -4.77 -0.38
N VAL A 26 -4.39 -4.19 -0.07
CA VAL A 26 -5.69 -4.75 -0.50
C VAL A 26 -5.78 -4.82 -2.03
N MET A 27 -5.36 -3.77 -2.74
CA MET A 27 -5.44 -3.74 -4.19
C MET A 27 -4.49 -4.77 -4.84
N HIS A 28 -3.27 -4.93 -4.34
CA HIS A 28 -2.33 -5.95 -4.84
C HIS A 28 -2.79 -7.38 -4.54
N THR A 29 -3.52 -7.60 -3.45
CA THR A 29 -4.10 -8.91 -3.15
C THR A 29 -5.29 -9.24 -4.07
N LEU A 30 -6.09 -8.24 -4.43
CA LEU A 30 -7.33 -8.44 -5.18
C LEU A 30 -7.17 -8.33 -6.71
N LEU A 31 -6.14 -7.62 -7.18
CA LEU A 31 -6.01 -7.21 -8.59
C LEU A 31 -4.60 -7.51 -9.12
N ASP A 32 -4.54 -7.95 -10.37
CA ASP A 32 -3.30 -7.90 -11.15
C ASP A 32 -3.08 -6.46 -11.67
N VAL A 33 -2.09 -5.78 -11.10
CA VAL A 33 -1.76 -4.39 -11.43
C VAL A 33 -1.32 -4.24 -12.90
N GLY A 34 -0.68 -5.25 -13.47
CA GLY A 34 -0.26 -5.26 -14.87
C GLY A 34 -1.47 -5.24 -15.81
N GLU A 35 -2.49 -6.04 -15.51
CA GLU A 35 -3.73 -6.06 -16.30
C GLU A 35 -4.54 -4.78 -16.15
N VAL A 36 -4.66 -4.23 -14.93
CA VAL A 36 -5.41 -2.98 -14.66
C VAL A 36 -4.89 -1.80 -15.48
N ARG A 37 -3.57 -1.73 -15.73
CA ARG A 37 -2.97 -0.67 -16.57
C ARG A 37 -3.51 -0.69 -18.00
N LEU A 38 -3.83 -1.88 -18.52
CA LEU A 38 -4.29 -2.09 -19.89
C LEU A 38 -5.80 -1.88 -20.06
N MET A 39 -6.60 -1.97 -19.00
CA MET A 39 -8.07 -1.87 -19.07
C MET A 39 -8.55 -0.49 -19.53
N GLU A 40 -9.18 -0.35 -20.69
CA GLU A 40 -9.56 0.96 -21.24
C GLU A 40 -10.72 1.65 -20.50
N ASN A 41 -11.55 0.88 -19.79
CA ASN A 41 -12.76 1.36 -19.12
C ASN A 41 -12.53 1.87 -17.68
N ILE A 42 -11.29 1.91 -17.21
CA ILE A 42 -10.95 2.44 -15.87
C ILE A 42 -10.38 3.86 -16.00
N PRO A 43 -10.92 4.86 -15.28
CA PRO A 43 -10.39 6.21 -15.31
C PRO A 43 -8.90 6.25 -14.95
N GLY A 44 -8.11 7.03 -15.68
CA GLY A 44 -6.65 7.09 -15.51
C GLY A 44 -6.21 7.38 -14.07
N LYS A 45 -6.95 8.24 -13.34
CA LYS A 45 -6.65 8.54 -11.93
C LYS A 45 -6.80 7.32 -11.01
N VAL A 46 -7.75 6.42 -11.30
CA VAL A 46 -7.93 5.18 -10.55
C VAL A 46 -6.81 4.20 -10.87
N LYS A 47 -6.40 4.11 -12.15
CA LYS A 47 -5.23 3.31 -12.54
C LYS A 47 -3.96 3.77 -11.82
N SER A 48 -3.70 5.08 -11.76
CA SER A 48 -2.55 5.64 -11.04
C SER A 48 -2.62 5.33 -9.55
N LEU A 49 -3.80 5.50 -8.91
CA LEU A 49 -3.95 5.17 -7.48
C LEU A 49 -3.62 3.71 -7.16
N ILE A 50 -3.98 2.77 -8.04
CA ILE A 50 -3.66 1.34 -7.85
C ILE A 50 -2.17 1.11 -8.15
N ALA A 51 -1.69 1.59 -9.30
CA ALA A 51 -0.34 1.34 -9.79
C ALA A 51 0.77 2.00 -8.96
N ASP A 52 0.50 3.13 -8.32
CA ASP A 52 1.45 3.91 -7.54
C ASP A 52 1.37 3.58 -6.03
N SER A 53 0.44 2.71 -5.63
CA SER A 53 0.30 2.30 -4.24
C SER A 53 1.45 1.37 -3.82
N VAL A 54 1.93 1.55 -2.59
CA VAL A 54 3.04 0.75 -2.03
C VAL A 54 2.47 -0.14 -0.94
N PRO A 55 2.40 -1.47 -1.11
CA PRO A 55 1.87 -2.38 -0.08
C PRO A 55 2.65 -2.30 1.24
N ILE A 56 2.04 -2.81 2.30
CA ILE A 56 2.71 -3.03 3.58
C ILE A 56 3.77 -4.11 3.35
N LYS A 57 5.02 -3.80 3.68
CA LYS A 57 6.14 -4.76 3.57
C LYS A 57 5.79 -6.06 4.32
N ASN A 58 6.10 -7.20 3.69
CA ASN A 58 5.87 -8.55 4.21
C ASN A 58 4.39 -9.01 4.27
N LEU A 59 3.43 -8.28 3.68
CA LEU A 59 2.02 -8.69 3.61
C LEU A 59 1.46 -8.80 2.17
N SER A 60 2.32 -8.65 1.17
CA SER A 60 1.97 -8.70 -0.26
C SER A 60 2.73 -9.80 -0.97
#